data_AF-A0A1F9Q378-F1
#
_entry.id   AF-A0A1F9Q378-F1
#
_cell.length_a   1.000
_cell.length_b   1.000
_cell.length_c   1.000
_cell.angle_alpha   90.00
_cell.angle_beta   90.00
_cell.angle_gamma   90.00
#
_symmetry.space_group_name_H-M   'P 1'
#
loop_
_entity.id
_entity.type
_entity.pdbx_description
1 polymer ?
#
loop_
_entity_poly.entity_id
_entity_poly.type
_entity_poly.pdbx_seq_one_letter_code
_entity_poly.pdbx_strand_id
1 'polypeptide(L)'
;MQGHTKTRHTEEARFTGKPSAIARLRQLASELGAQEVNDNIPALEVFPELATNRPGVVLRGMRSREGLTQAQLAASVAVPQRHISEMENGKRPIGKAAAHKLADALGTDYRLLL
;
A
#
# COMPACT_ATOMS: atom_id res chain seq x y z
N MET A 1 24.62 0.36 -41.41
CA MET A 1 24.80 1.18 -40.19
C MET A 1 23.50 1.97 -39.98
N GLN A 2 22.56 1.43 -39.18
CA GLN A 2 21.31 2.13 -38.87
C GLN A 2 21.57 3.06 -37.67
N GLY A 3 21.36 4.36 -37.86
CA GLY A 3 21.61 5.36 -36.84
C GLY A 3 20.65 5.19 -35.67
N HIS A 4 21.20 5.09 -34.46
CA HIS A 4 20.43 5.22 -33.23
C HIS A 4 19.85 6.64 -33.18
N THR A 5 18.55 6.77 -33.41
CA THR A 5 17.82 8.03 -33.21
C THR A 5 17.96 8.42 -31.74
N LYS A 6 18.67 9.52 -31.46
CA LYS A 6 18.79 10.09 -30.11
C LYS A 6 17.39 10.28 -29.54
N THR A 7 17.10 9.58 -28.44
CA THR A 7 15.90 9.78 -27.63
C THR A 7 15.79 11.28 -27.31
N ARG A 8 14.62 11.88 -27.58
CA ARG A 8 14.39 13.30 -27.27
C ARG A 8 14.56 13.50 -25.76
N HIS A 9 15.26 14.56 -25.37
CA HIS A 9 15.37 14.92 -23.95
C HIS A 9 13.98 15.26 -23.43
N THR A 10 13.50 14.47 -22.47
CA THR A 10 12.27 14.73 -21.73
C THR A 10 12.62 15.27 -20.35
N GLU A 11 11.79 16.15 -19.79
CA GLU A 11 11.92 16.70 -18.44
C GLU A 11 10.59 16.55 -17.70
N GLU A 12 10.65 16.22 -16.40
CA GLU A 12 9.47 16.03 -15.55
C GLU A 12 9.37 17.14 -14.49
N ALA A 13 8.14 17.58 -14.21
CA ALA A 13 7.85 18.56 -13.17
C ALA A 13 6.64 18.15 -12.32
N ARG A 14 6.75 18.28 -10.98
CA ARG A 14 5.68 17.96 -10.03
C ARG A 14 5.19 19.23 -9.35
N PHE A 15 3.87 19.40 -9.27
CA PHE A 15 3.21 20.60 -8.73
C PHE A 15 2.21 20.26 -7.62
N THR A 16 2.06 21.15 -6.64
CA THR A 16 1.02 21.07 -5.58
C THR A 16 0.28 22.41 -5.50
N GLY A 17 -1.00 22.40 -5.13
CA GLY A 17 -1.78 23.64 -5.08
C GLY A 17 -3.29 23.42 -4.95
N LYS A 18 -4.05 24.53 -4.98
CA LYS A 18 -5.52 24.50 -4.96
C LYS A 18 -6.05 23.70 -6.16
N PRO A 19 -7.17 22.96 -6.02
CA PRO A 19 -7.73 22.15 -7.11
C PRO A 19 -7.94 22.92 -8.42
N SER A 20 -8.39 24.18 -8.34
CA SER A 20 -8.60 25.04 -9.52
C SER A 20 -7.30 25.39 -10.24
N ALA A 21 -6.21 25.64 -9.49
CA ALA A 21 -4.90 25.93 -10.06
C ALA A 21 -4.30 24.69 -10.74
N ILE A 22 -4.41 23.52 -10.09
CA ILE A 22 -3.94 22.24 -10.66
C ILE A 22 -4.75 21.88 -11.91
N ALA A 23 -6.07 22.07 -11.90
CA ALA A 23 -6.91 21.85 -13.08
C ALA A 23 -6.49 22.74 -14.26
N ARG A 24 -6.21 24.04 -14.00
CA ARG A 24 -5.74 24.96 -15.03
C ARG A 24 -4.36 24.56 -15.56
N LEU A 25 -3.46 24.12 -14.69
CA LEU A 25 -2.12 23.66 -15.06
C LEU A 25 -2.19 22.40 -15.94
N ARG A 26 -3.06 21.43 -15.62
CA ARG A 26 -3.30 20.24 -16.46
C ARG A 26 -3.81 20.61 -17.86
N GLN A 27 -4.76 21.55 -17.93
CA GLN A 27 -5.28 22.01 -19.20
C GLN A 27 -4.17 22.63 -20.06
N LEU A 28 -3.39 23.54 -19.49
CA LEU A 28 -2.28 24.18 -20.19
C LEU A 28 -1.21 23.17 -20.63
N ALA A 29 -0.86 22.21 -19.76
CA ALA A 29 0.10 21.16 -20.10
C ALA A 29 -0.37 20.34 -21.32
N SER A 30 -1.66 19.97 -21.35
CA SER A 30 -2.25 19.25 -22.49
C SER A 30 -2.24 20.10 -23.77
N GLU A 31 -2.55 21.40 -23.68
CA GLU A 31 -2.51 22.33 -24.83
C GLU A 31 -1.08 22.47 -25.39
N LEU A 32 -0.07 22.39 -24.54
CA LEU A 32 1.35 22.44 -24.90
C LEU A 32 1.93 21.08 -25.35
N GLY A 33 1.13 20.01 -25.36
CA GLY A 33 1.56 18.67 -25.76
C GLY A 33 2.35 17.91 -24.71
N ALA A 34 2.39 18.38 -23.46
CA ALA A 34 2.91 17.61 -22.34
C ALA A 34 1.89 16.56 -21.89
N GLN A 35 2.39 15.42 -21.43
CA GLN A 35 1.57 14.31 -20.92
C GLN A 35 1.71 14.24 -19.40
N GLU A 36 0.61 13.94 -18.70
CA GLU A 36 0.72 13.57 -17.28
C GLU A 36 1.49 12.27 -17.17
N VAL A 37 2.61 12.32 -16.45
CA VAL A 37 3.33 11.13 -16.01
C VAL A 37 2.55 10.55 -14.83
N ASN A 38 1.95 9.38 -15.02
CA ASN A 38 1.28 8.64 -13.96
C ASN A 38 1.96 7.28 -13.77
N ASP A 39 3.05 7.27 -13.02
CA ASP A 39 3.78 6.06 -12.67
C ASP A 39 3.20 5.35 -11.44
N ASN A 40 1.96 5.70 -11.04
CA ASN A 40 1.33 5.05 -9.90
C ASN A 40 0.85 3.67 -10.31
N ILE A 41 1.37 2.64 -9.63
CA ILE A 41 0.85 1.28 -9.74
C ILE A 41 -0.27 1.12 -8.71
N PRO A 42 -1.49 0.70 -9.11
CA PRO A 42 -2.57 0.41 -8.16
C PRO A 42 -2.12 -0.61 -7.11
N ALA A 43 -2.47 -0.38 -5.84
CA ALA A 43 -2.06 -1.28 -4.75
C ALA A 43 -2.53 -2.74 -4.96
N LEU A 44 -3.66 -2.96 -5.62
CA LEU A 44 -4.18 -4.28 -5.98
C LEU A 44 -3.33 -5.01 -7.04
N GLU A 45 -2.60 -4.27 -7.87
CA GLU A 45 -1.68 -4.86 -8.84
C GLU A 45 -0.41 -5.38 -8.16
N VAL A 46 0.07 -4.65 -7.14
CA VAL A 46 1.24 -5.05 -6.34
C VAL A 46 0.88 -6.11 -5.29
N PHE A 47 -0.31 -6.00 -4.68
CA PHE A 47 -0.81 -6.89 -3.64
C PHE A 47 -2.20 -7.41 -4.01
N PRO A 48 -2.30 -8.41 -4.91
CA PRO A 48 -3.58 -8.99 -5.33
C PRO A 48 -4.40 -9.54 -4.17
N GLU A 49 -3.75 -9.97 -3.08
CA GLU A 49 -4.41 -10.50 -1.89
C GLU A 49 -5.21 -9.43 -1.13
N LEU A 50 -5.03 -8.13 -1.42
CA LEU A 50 -5.90 -7.07 -0.88
C LEU A 50 -7.36 -7.24 -1.31
N ALA A 51 -7.63 -7.91 -2.44
CA ALA A 51 -8.98 -8.17 -2.91
C ALA A 51 -9.75 -9.18 -2.04
N THR A 52 -9.04 -10.14 -1.44
CA THR A 52 -9.65 -11.31 -0.78
C THR A 52 -9.29 -11.43 0.70
N ASN A 53 -8.17 -10.83 1.11
CA ASN A 53 -7.61 -10.90 2.46
C ASN A 53 -7.02 -9.55 2.91
N ARG A 54 -7.78 -8.48 2.73
CA ARG A 54 -7.36 -7.13 3.15
C ARG A 54 -6.88 -7.09 4.61
N PRO A 55 -7.60 -7.66 5.60
CA PRO A 55 -7.16 -7.63 7.00
C PRO A 55 -5.81 -8.32 7.23
N GLY A 56 -5.59 -9.48 6.60
CA GLY A 56 -4.34 -10.23 6.73
C GLY A 56 -3.15 -9.54 6.06
N VAL A 57 -3.36 -8.88 4.91
CA VAL A 57 -2.33 -8.07 4.25
C VAL A 57 -1.96 -6.86 5.11
N VAL A 58 -2.96 -6.17 5.68
CA VAL A 58 -2.71 -5.05 6.60
C VAL A 58 -1.96 -5.52 7.85
N LEU A 59 -2.35 -6.65 8.45
CA LEU A 59 -1.65 -7.26 9.58
C LEU A 59 -0.17 -7.49 9.27
N ARG A 60 0.13 -8.11 8.11
CA ARG A 60 1.50 -8.36 7.65
C ARG A 60 2.27 -7.06 7.48
N GLY A 61 1.66 -6.04 6.86
CA GLY A 61 2.26 -4.73 6.65
C GLY A 61 2.59 -4.03 7.97
N MET A 62 1.64 -3.99 8.91
CA MET A 62 1.83 -3.39 10.23
C MET A 62 2.89 -4.14 11.03
N ARG A 63 2.88 -5.47 11.01
CA ARG A 63 3.91 -6.28 11.66
C ARG A 63 5.31 -5.96 11.12
N SER A 64 5.45 -5.85 9.79
CA SER A 64 6.72 -5.49 9.15
C SER A 64 7.15 -4.06 9.46
N ARG A 65 6.20 -3.11 9.59
CA ARG A 65 6.47 -1.73 10.02
C ARG A 65 7.12 -1.68 11.40
N GLU A 66 6.65 -2.51 12.32
CA GLU A 66 7.20 -2.64 13.68
C GLU A 66 8.47 -3.53 13.75
N GLY A 67 8.95 -4.07 12.63
CA GLY A 67 10.11 -4.96 12.59
C GLY A 67 9.91 -6.30 13.31
N LEU A 68 8.66 -6.73 13.53
CA LEU A 68 8.35 -7.94 14.28
C LEU A 68 8.31 -9.17 13.38
N THR A 69 8.82 -10.30 13.88
CA THR A 69 8.53 -11.62 13.33
C THR A 69 7.10 -12.06 13.70
N GLN A 70 6.54 -13.04 12.97
CA GLN A 70 5.25 -13.62 13.33
C GLN A 70 5.26 -14.21 14.74
N ALA A 71 6.37 -14.80 15.16
CA ALA A 71 6.53 -15.36 16.50
C ALA A 71 6.51 -14.29 17.60
N GLN A 72 7.17 -13.15 17.38
CA GLN A 72 7.18 -12.03 18.34
C GLN A 72 5.79 -11.40 18.49
N LEU A 73 5.08 -11.16 17.38
CA LEU A 73 3.71 -10.66 17.44
C LEU A 73 2.77 -11.68 18.10
N ALA A 74 2.93 -12.96 17.79
CA ALA A 74 2.12 -14.01 18.39
C ALA A 74 2.31 -14.07 19.92
N ALA A 75 3.56 -13.94 20.38
CA ALA A 75 3.90 -13.89 21.80
C ALA A 75 3.29 -12.67 22.50
N SER A 76 3.32 -11.48 21.87
CA SER A 76 2.80 -10.25 22.50
C SER A 76 1.29 -10.26 22.69
N VAL A 77 0.54 -10.98 21.84
CA VAL A 77 -0.93 -11.12 21.96
C VAL A 77 -1.39 -12.47 22.51
N ALA A 78 -0.45 -13.29 23.02
CA ALA A 78 -0.68 -14.61 23.59
C ALA A 78 -1.49 -15.56 22.67
N VAL A 79 -1.06 -15.70 21.41
CA VAL A 79 -1.61 -16.68 20.47
C VAL A 79 -0.50 -17.57 19.87
N PRO A 80 -0.83 -18.77 19.39
CA PRO A 80 0.09 -19.56 18.60
C PRO A 80 0.57 -18.81 17.34
N GLN A 81 1.86 -18.89 17.00
CA GLN A 81 2.42 -18.27 15.79
C GLN A 81 1.68 -18.69 14.51
N ARG A 82 1.20 -19.95 14.45
CA ARG A 82 0.37 -20.42 13.33
C ARG A 82 -0.88 -19.57 13.09
N HIS A 83 -1.48 -18.96 14.12
CA HIS A 83 -2.65 -18.10 13.94
C HIS A 83 -2.28 -16.82 13.19
N ILE A 84 -1.14 -16.19 13.52
CA ILE A 84 -0.65 -15.02 12.80
C ILE A 84 -0.38 -15.38 11.34
N SER A 85 0.28 -16.51 11.09
CA SER A 85 0.53 -16.99 9.72
C SER A 85 -0.77 -17.27 8.95
N GLU A 86 -1.75 -17.93 9.57
CA GLU A 86 -3.03 -18.21 8.94
C GLU A 86 -3.82 -16.93 8.63
N MET A 87 -3.81 -15.95 9.53
CA MET A 87 -4.43 -14.63 9.33
C MET A 87 -3.76 -13.87 8.19
N GLU A 88 -2.43 -13.79 8.19
CA GLU A 88 -1.66 -13.09 7.14
C GLU A 88 -1.82 -13.74 5.75
N ASN A 89 -2.17 -15.02 5.68
CA ASN A 89 -2.38 -15.75 4.44
C ASN A 89 -3.87 -15.99 4.11
N GLY A 90 -4.79 -15.40 4.88
CA GLY A 90 -6.24 -15.48 4.61
C GLY A 90 -6.87 -16.84 4.88
N LYS A 91 -6.14 -17.76 5.52
CA LYS A 91 -6.64 -19.08 5.94
C LYS A 91 -7.52 -18.98 7.19
N ARG A 92 -7.36 -17.91 7.96
CA ARG A 92 -8.12 -17.64 9.18
C ARG A 92 -8.61 -16.18 9.20
N PRO A 93 -9.91 -15.93 9.36
CA PRO A 93 -10.40 -14.56 9.51
C PRO A 93 -9.95 -13.94 10.84
N ILE A 94 -9.78 -12.62 10.85
CA ILE A 94 -9.48 -11.86 12.08
C ILE A 94 -10.81 -11.44 12.70
N GLY A 95 -11.19 -12.09 13.80
CA GLY A 95 -12.38 -11.70 14.57
C GLY A 95 -12.13 -10.44 15.41
N LYS A 96 -13.21 -9.74 15.78
CA LYS A 96 -13.15 -8.47 16.55
C LYS A 96 -12.25 -8.52 17.79
N ALA A 97 -12.34 -9.59 18.58
CA ALA A 97 -11.51 -9.74 19.79
C ALA A 97 -10.00 -9.86 19.46
N ALA A 98 -9.65 -10.56 18.38
CA ALA A 98 -8.26 -10.66 17.92
C ALA A 98 -7.80 -9.33 17.31
N ALA A 99 -8.66 -8.67 16.54
CA ALA A 99 -8.38 -7.35 15.97
C ALA A 99 -8.01 -6.33 17.04
N HIS A 100 -8.73 -6.27 18.17
CA HIS A 100 -8.36 -5.38 19.28
C HIS A 100 -6.97 -5.70 19.84
N LYS A 101 -6.70 -6.96 20.21
CA LYS A 101 -5.39 -7.35 20.76
C LYS A 101 -4.23 -7.04 19.81
N LEU A 102 -4.41 -7.34 18.52
CA LEU A 102 -3.41 -7.08 17.49
C LEU A 102 -3.20 -5.58 17.29
N ALA A 103 -4.29 -4.81 17.29
CA ALA A 103 -4.24 -3.37 17.11
C ALA A 103 -3.54 -2.67 18.27
N ASP A 104 -3.80 -3.10 19.51
CA ASP A 104 -3.11 -2.61 20.71
C ASP A 104 -1.61 -2.92 20.63
N ALA A 105 -1.23 -4.14 20.25
CA ALA A 105 0.16 -4.56 20.11
C ALA A 105 0.91 -3.85 18.96
N LEU A 106 0.19 -3.37 17.95
CA LEU A 106 0.75 -2.73 16.74
C LEU A 106 0.52 -1.21 16.73
N GLY A 107 -0.07 -0.63 17.79
CA GLY A 107 -0.36 0.80 17.88
C GLY A 107 -1.20 1.33 16.72
N THR A 108 -2.31 0.66 16.39
CA THR A 108 -3.17 1.01 15.25
C THR A 108 -4.67 0.96 15.59
N ASP A 109 -5.55 1.43 14.70
CA ASP A 109 -7.00 1.21 14.82
C ASP A 109 -7.36 -0.23 14.42
N TYR A 110 -8.10 -0.94 15.28
CA TYR A 110 -8.57 -2.31 15.06
C TYR A 110 -9.45 -2.47 13.81
N ARG A 111 -10.12 -1.40 13.36
CA ARG A 111 -10.96 -1.40 12.15
C ARG A 111 -10.17 -1.68 10.88
N LEU A 112 -8.85 -1.47 10.90
CA LEU A 112 -7.98 -1.80 9.77
C LEU A 112 -7.72 -3.32 9.66
N LEU A 113 -8.08 -4.10 10.69
CA LEU A 113 -7.92 -5.55 10.78
C LEU A 113 -9.26 -6.29 10.68
N LEU A 114 -10.31 -5.66 10.14
CA LEU A 114 -11.66 -6.22 9.95
C LEU A 114 -12.08 -6.21 8.48
#